data_AF-A0A1F3MVM9-F1
#
_entry.id   AF-A0A1F3MVM9-F1
#
_cell.length_a   1.000
_cell.length_b   1.000
_cell.length_c   1.000
_cell.angle_alpha   90.00
_cell.angle_beta   90.00
_cell.angle_gamma   90.00
#
_symmetry.space_group_name_H-M   'P 1'
#
loop_
_entity.id
_entity.type
_entity.pdbx_description
1 polymer ?
#
loop_
_entity_poly.entity_id
_entity_poly.type
_entity_poly.pdbx_seq_one_letter_code
_entity_poly.pdbx_strand_id
1 'polypeptide(L)' 'MHGFALNVNTDLNFFRYIHPCGFIDKGVTSMERELGAVQSMDRIRKLLLRNLERVFRFQADTALSG' A
#
# COMPACT_ATOMS: atom_id res chain seq x y z
N MET A 1 12.97 5.70 12.21
CA MET A 1 12.52 4.31 11.94
C MET A 1 11.58 4.35 10.74
N HIS A 2 11.65 3.39 9.81
CA HIS A 2 10.85 3.37 8.57
C HIS A 2 9.60 2.48 8.70
N GLY A 3 8.87 2.28 7.59
CA GLY A 3 7.70 1.42 7.49
C GLY A 3 7.65 0.67 6.15
N PHE A 4 6.45 0.43 5.63
CA PHE A 4 6.22 -0.16 4.31
C PHE A 4 5.43 0.80 3.42
N ALA A 5 5.53 0.61 2.11
CA ALA A 5 4.75 1.34 1.12
C ALA A 5 3.90 0.35 0.32
N LEU A 6 2.58 0.56 0.29
CA LEU A 6 1.63 -0.23 -0.50
C LEU A 6 1.15 0.61 -1.68
N ASN A 7 1.38 0.13 -2.90
CA ASN A 7 0.88 0.79 -4.10
C ASN A 7 -0.64 0.56 -4.24
N VAL A 8 -1.43 1.60 -4.02
CA VAL A 8 -2.91 1.51 -4.10
C VAL A 8 -3.37 2.00 -5.47
N ASN A 9 -3.41 3.32 -5.68
CA ASN A 9 -3.69 3.98 -6.97
C ASN A 9 -2.43 4.72 -7.47
N THR A 10 -1.26 4.18 -7.14
CA THR A 10 0.02 4.83 -7.41
C THR A 10 0.27 4.89 -8.92
N ASP A 11 0.69 6.05 -9.43
CA ASP A 11 1.21 6.14 -10.80
C ASP A 11 2.53 5.38 -10.88
N LEU A 12 2.48 4.21 -11.53
CA LEU A 12 3.63 3.32 -11.65
C LEU A 12 4.67 3.82 -12.65
N ASN A 13 4.37 4.84 -13.47
CA ASN A 13 5.34 5.41 -14.41
C ASN A 13 6.56 6.00 -13.69
N PHE A 14 6.40 6.48 -12.45
CA PHE A 14 7.52 7.03 -11.68
C PHE A 14 8.61 6.00 -11.38
N PHE A 15 8.25 4.71 -11.26
CA PHE A 15 9.24 3.65 -11.04
C PHE A 15 10.17 3.46 -12.24
N ARG A 16 9.79 3.91 -13.44
CA ARG A 16 10.63 3.81 -14.65
C ARG A 16 11.82 4.77 -14.60
N TYR A 17 11.78 5.80 -13.77
CA TYR A 17 12.87 6.75 -13.59
C TYR A 17 13.89 6.32 -12.52
N ILE A 18 13.62 5.20 -11.84
CA ILE A 18 14.47 4.69 -10.77
C ILE A 18 15.02 3.33 -11.23
N HIS A 19 16.34 3.16 -11.16
CA HIS A 19 16.99 1.90 -11.52
C HIS A 19 17.52 1.19 -10.27
N PRO A 20 16.71 0.35 -9.60
CA PRO A 20 17.16 -0.36 -8.41
C PRO A 20 18.24 -1.39 -8.75
N CYS A 21 19.28 -1.47 -7.92
CA CYS A 21 20.27 -2.53 -8.03
C CYS A 21 19.63 -3.87 -7.63
N GLY A 22 19.75 -4.90 -8.48
CA GLY A 22 19.39 -6.29 -8.15
C GLY A 22 17.97 -6.78 -8.49
N PHE A 23 17.07 -5.93 -9.01
CA PHE A 23 15.66 -6.30 -9.30
C PHE A 23 15.17 -5.78 -10.66
N ILE A 24 16.00 -5.88 -11.69
CA ILE A 24 15.71 -5.32 -13.02
C ILE A 24 14.66 -6.17 -13.77
N ASP A 25 14.56 -7.45 -13.44
CA ASP A 25 13.73 -8.44 -14.13
C ASP A 25 12.28 -8.49 -13.64
N LYS A 26 11.93 -7.79 -12.55
CA LYS A 26 10.59 -7.80 -11.97
C LYS A 26 9.99 -6.39 -11.95
N GLY A 27 8.83 -6.24 -12.58
CA GLY A 27 8.06 -5.01 -12.55
C GLY A 27 7.37 -4.75 -11.20
N VAL A 28 6.84 -3.55 -11.05
CA VAL A 28 5.97 -3.16 -9.93
C VAL A 28 4.50 -3.18 -10.36
N THR A 29 3.58 -3.34 -9.39
CA THR A 29 2.14 -3.23 -9.62
C THR A 29 1.46 -2.39 -8.52
N SER A 30 0.16 -2.15 -8.68
CA SER A 30 -0.71 -1.46 -7.73
C SER A 30 -2.05 -2.19 -7.58
N MET A 31 -2.76 -1.95 -6.48
CA MET A 31 -4.11 -2.52 -6.30
C MET A 31 -5.06 -2.10 -7.43
N GLU A 32 -4.98 -0.86 -7.89
CA GLU A 32 -5.75 -0.38 -9.03
C GLU A 32 -5.52 -1.21 -10.29
N ARG A 33 -4.26 -1.52 -10.58
CA ARG A 33 -3.89 -2.32 -11.77
C ARG A 33 -4.39 -3.74 -11.67
N GLU A 34 -4.21 -4.39 -10.52
CA GLU A 34 -4.61 -5.79 -10.32
C GLU A 34 -6.14 -5.97 -10.20
N LEU A 35 -6.85 -4.98 -9.67
CA LEU A 35 -8.31 -5.02 -9.49
C LEU A 35 -9.09 -4.35 -10.63
N GLY A 36 -8.39 -3.68 -11.56
CA GLY A 36 -8.98 -3.00 -12.71
C GLY A 36 -9.79 -1.74 -12.40
N ALA A 37 -9.62 -1.14 -11.21
CA ALA A 37 -10.36 0.05 -10.81
C ALA A 37 -9.65 0.86 -9.72
N VAL A 38 -9.87 2.18 -9.72
CA VAL A 38 -9.41 3.08 -8.64
C VAL A 38 -10.02 2.64 -7.30
N GLN A 39 -9.18 2.54 -6.27
CA GLN A 39 -9.58 2.12 -4.94
C GLN A 39 -9.88 3.32 -4.03
N SER A 40 -10.88 3.18 -3.16
CA SER A 40 -11.15 4.18 -2.11
C SER A 40 -10.07 4.12 -1.02
N MET A 41 -9.33 5.22 -0.84
CA MET A 41 -8.27 5.31 0.18
C MET A 41 -8.81 5.13 1.61
N ASP A 42 -10.03 5.59 1.90
CA ASP A 42 -10.63 5.40 3.22
C ASP A 42 -10.96 3.94 3.51
N ARG A 43 -11.44 3.21 2.50
CA ARG A 43 -11.65 1.76 2.60
C ARG A 43 -10.33 1.04 2.81
N ILE A 44 -9.29 1.40 2.05
CA ILE A 44 -7.97 0.78 2.18
C ILE A 44 -7.36 1.04 3.56
N ARG A 45 -7.44 2.27 4.08
CA ARG A 45 -6.96 2.61 5.43
C ARG A 45 -7.64 1.76 6.51
N LYS A 46 -8.97 1.63 6.46
CA LYS A 46 -9.75 0.79 7.39
C LYS A 46 -9.37 -0.68 7.30
N LEU A 47 -9.22 -1.22 6.09
CA LEU A 47 -8.80 -2.61 5.89
C LEU A 47 -7.38 -2.86 6.35
N LEU A 48 -6.46 -1.92 6.12
CA LEU A 48 -5.09 -2.03 6.55
C LEU A 48 -5.01 -2.07 8.08
N LEU A 49 -5.70 -1.17 8.77
CA LEU A 49 -5.75 -1.14 10.23
C LEU A 49 -6.24 -2.47 10.80
N ARG A 50 -7.39 -2.96 10.33
CA ARG A 50 -7.94 -4.25 10.76
C ARG A 50 -6.98 -5.42 10.52
N ASN A 51 -6.24 -5.40 9.41
CA ASN A 51 -5.26 -6.44 9.13
C ASN A 51 -4.04 -6.35 10.04
N LEU A 52 -3.56 -5.14 10.35
CA LEU A 52 -2.48 -4.95 11.31
C LEU A 52 -2.91 -5.42 12.70
N GLU A 53 -4.07 -5.00 13.19
CA GLU A 53 -4.65 -5.46 14.46
C GLU A 53 -4.69 -6.99 14.54
N ARG A 54 -5.19 -7.64 13.49
CA ARG A 54 -5.29 -9.10 13.40
C ARG A 54 -3.91 -9.79 13.41
N VAL A 55 -2.96 -9.30 12.62
CA VAL A 55 -1.64 -9.93 12.46
C VAL A 55 -0.80 -9.75 13.71
N PHE A 56 -0.79 -8.54 14.28
CA PHE A 56 0.04 -8.18 15.42
C PHE A 56 -0.67 -8.33 16.78
N ARG A 57 -1.96 -8.71 16.77
CA ARG A 57 -2.79 -8.97 17.97
C ARG A 57 -2.86 -7.76 18.91
N PHE A 58 -3.16 -6.59 18.35
CA PHE A 58 -3.40 -5.37 19.11
C PHE A 58 -4.73 -4.73 18.70
N GLN A 59 -5.20 -3.75 19.47
CA GLN A 59 -6.31 -2.88 19.12
C GLN A 59 -5.77 -1.47 18.91
N ALA A 60 -6.08 -0.87 17.77
CA ALA A 60 -5.73 0.51 17.51
C ALA A 60 -6.76 1.43 18.14
N ASP A 61 -6.30 2.49 18.77
CA ASP A 61 -7.20 3.53 19.26
C ASP A 61 -7.64 4.41 18.08
N THR A 62 -8.92 4.35 17.72
CA THR A 62 -9.48 5.04 16.54
C THR A 62 -9.66 6.55 16.73
N ALA A 63 -9.26 7.12 17.87
CA ALA A 63 -9.41 8.54 18.19
C ALA A 63 -8.53 9.50 17.36
N LEU A 64 -7.60 9.00 16.52
CA LEU A 64 -6.61 9.80 15.78
C LEU A 64 -6.92 9.99 14.29
N SER A 65 -8.10 9.59 13.81
CA SER A 65 -8.50 9.73 12.40
C SER A 65 -9.64 10.73 12.20
N GLY A 66 -9.43 11.96 12.66
CA GLY A 66 -10.15 13.15 12.22
C GLY A 66 -9.51 13.78 11.00
#